data_AF-A0A3D4IQ99-F1
#
_entry.id   AF-A0A3D4IQ99-F1
#
_cell.length_a   1.000
_cell.length_b   1.000
_cell.length_c   1.000
_cell.angle_alpha   90.00
_cell.angle_beta   90.00
_cell.angle_gamma   90.00
#
_symmetry.space_group_name_H-M   'P 1'
#
loop_
_entity.id
_entity.type
_entity.pdbx_description
1 polymer ?
#
loop_
_entity_poly.entity_id
_entity_poly.type
_entity_poly.pdbx_seq_one_letter_code
_entity_poly.pdbx_strand_id
1 'polypeptide(L)' 'MISDGRTQQRVVRRAQVLLAMRSQKTVIDELCQKVQMTRVGIWYLCRRHEKVGLNAIYDAARSGRPREISALERV' A
#
# COMPACT_ATOMS: atom_id res chain seq x y z
N MET A 1 0.86 -11.70 16.74
CA MET A 1 0.69 -10.77 15.61
C MET A 1 2.07 -10.41 15.07
N ILE A 2 2.59 -11.15 14.10
CA ILE A 2 3.92 -10.88 13.52
C ILE A 2 3.72 -9.85 12.41
N SER A 3 3.94 -8.58 12.76
CA SER A 3 4.00 -7.47 11.81
C SER A 3 5.25 -7.64 10.95
N ASP A 4 5.17 -8.33 9.82
CA ASP A 4 6.25 -8.30 8.84
C ASP A 4 6.47 -6.83 8.45
N GLY A 5 7.64 -6.27 8.79
CA GLY A 5 7.96 -4.86 8.58
C GLY A 5 7.79 -4.42 7.12
N ARG A 6 7.80 -5.37 6.18
CA ARG A 6 7.48 -5.15 4.76
C ARG A 6 6.05 -4.65 4.53
N THR A 7 5.10 -5.05 5.35
CA THR A 7 3.69 -4.60 5.27
C THR A 7 3.58 -3.15 5.73
N GLN A 8 4.21 -2.81 6.85
CA GLN A 8 4.23 -1.45 7.38
C GLN A 8 4.96 -0.49 6.41
N GLN A 9 6.12 -0.88 5.88
CA GLN A 9 6.85 -0.09 4.89
C GLN A 9 6.01 0.19 3.63
N ARG A 10 5.21 -0.79 3.18
CA ARG A 10 4.33 -0.63 2.01
C ARG A 10 3.21 0.37 2.26
N VAL A 11 2.57 0.30 3.44
CA VAL A 11 1.55 1.26 3.85
C VAL A 11 2.13 2.67 3.90
N VAL A 12 3.31 2.84 4.50
CA VAL A 12 4.01 4.13 4.58
C VAL A 12 4.31 4.69 3.20
N ARG A 13 4.88 3.89 2.29
CA ARG A 13 5.19 4.33 0.91
C ARG A 13 3.93 4.80 0.18
N ARG A 14 2.82 4.06 0.29
CA ARG A 14 1.54 4.43 -0.33
C ARG A 14 0.98 5.73 0.26
N ALA A 15 1.04 5.89 1.59
CA ALA A 15 0.62 7.13 2.24
C ALA A 15 1.46 8.34 1.79
N GLN A 16 2.79 8.17 1.68
CA GLN A 16 3.70 9.20 1.18
C GLN A 16 3.36 9.63 -0.25
N VAL A 17 3.01 8.69 -1.14
CA VAL A 17 2.55 9.00 -2.49
C VAL A 17 1.29 9.87 -2.46
N LEU A 18 0.25 9.45 -1.72
CA LEU A 18 -1.01 10.19 -1.68
C LEU A 18 -0.82 11.62 -1.11
N LEU A 19 0.05 11.77 -0.10
CA LEU A 19 0.40 13.08 0.44
C LEU A 19 1.14 13.95 -0.58
N ALA A 20 2.11 13.38 -1.29
CA ALA A 20 2.86 14.10 -2.32
C ALA A 20 1.94 14.54 -3.48
N MET A 21 0.99 13.71 -3.90
CA MET A 21 0.06 14.02 -4.98
C MET A 21 -0.90 15.19 -4.68
N ARG A 22 -1.00 15.64 -3.42
CA ARG A 22 -1.74 16.86 -3.06
C ARG A 22 -1.04 18.15 -3.53
N SER A 23 0.27 18.11 -3.72
CA SER A 23 1.06 19.26 -4.18
C SER A 23 1.15 19.28 -5.71
N GLN A 24 0.80 20.42 -6.32
CA GLN A 24 0.96 20.64 -7.77
C GLN A 24 2.42 20.70 -8.21
N LYS A 25 3.37 20.84 -7.27
CA LYS A 25 4.82 20.90 -7.56
C LYS A 25 5.49 19.51 -7.60
N THR A 26 4.71 18.45 -7.42
CA THR A 26 5.25 17.09 -7.31
C THR A 26 5.74 16.60 -8.67
N VAL A 27 7.05 16.33 -8.76
CA VAL A 27 7.65 15.68 -9.92
C VAL A 27 7.54 14.16 -9.74
N ILE A 28 6.82 13.50 -10.65
CA ILE A 28 6.52 12.06 -10.55
C ILE A 28 7.79 11.20 -10.53
N ASP A 29 8.82 11.59 -11.29
CA ASP A 29 10.05 10.81 -11.42
C ASP A 29 10.86 10.79 -10.12
N GLU A 30 10.98 11.94 -9.47
CA GLU A 30 11.61 12.07 -8.15
C GLU A 30 10.81 11.30 -7.10
N LEU A 31 9.48 11.38 -7.16
CA LEU A 31 8.59 10.64 -6.26
C LEU A 31 8.78 9.13 -6.41
N CYS A 32 8.85 8.62 -7.65
CA CYS A 32 9.11 7.21 -7.96
C CYS A 32 10.39 6.72 -7.28
N GLN A 33 11.47 7.48 -7.37
CA GLN A 33 12.75 7.15 -6.73
C GLN A 33 12.65 7.21 -5.21
N LYS A 34 12.01 8.24 -4.66
CA LYS A 34 11.89 8.43 -3.21
C LYS A 34 11.09 7.31 -2.53
N VAL A 35 9.94 6.93 -3.10
CA VAL A 35 9.05 5.92 -2.51
C VAL A 35 9.29 4.51 -3.03
N GLN A 36 10.22 4.34 -3.98
CA GLN A 36 10.57 3.06 -4.60
C GLN A 36 9.32 2.39 -5.21
N MET A 37 8.57 3.17 -5.99
CA MET A 37 7.37 2.74 -6.72
C MET A 37 7.46 3.15 -8.19
N THR A 38 6.93 2.31 -9.08
CA THR A 38 6.85 2.65 -10.51
C THR A 38 5.76 3.68 -10.77
N ARG A 39 5.88 4.44 -11.87
CA ARG A 39 4.85 5.41 -12.30
C ARG A 39 3.47 4.76 -12.40
N VAL A 40 3.41 3.58 -13.01
CA VAL A 40 2.18 2.79 -13.14
C VAL A 40 1.61 2.40 -11.77
N GLY A 41 2.48 1.99 -10.83
CA GLY A 41 2.05 1.66 -9.46
C GLY A 41 1.47 2.86 -8.71
N ILE A 42 2.05 4.05 -8.89
CA ILE A 42 1.53 5.31 -8.36
C ILE A 42 0.17 5.63 -8.99
N TRP A 43 0.06 5.54 -10.31
CA TRP A 43 -1.20 5.77 -11.02
C TRP A 43 -2.33 4.86 -10.51
N TYR A 44 -2.07 3.56 -10.39
CA TYR A 44 -3.05 2.60 -9.85
C TYR A 44 -3.43 2.92 -8.40
N LEU A 45 -2.49 3.39 -7.58
CA LEU A 45 -2.77 3.79 -6.19
C LEU A 45 -3.72 4.99 -6.15
N CYS A 46 -3.46 6.03 -6.95
CA CYS A 46 -4.33 7.20 -7.05
C CYS A 46 -5.73 6.80 -7.53
N ARG A 47 -5.81 5.96 -8.57
CA ARG A 47 -7.10 5.47 -9.08
C ARG A 47 -7.86 4.63 -8.05
N ARG A 48 -7.15 3.82 -7.27
CA ARG A 48 -7.76 3.08 -6.15
C ARG A 48 -8.24 4.03 -5.06
N HIS A 49 -7.46 5.06 -4.71
CA HIS A 49 -7.86 6.06 -3.72
C HIS A 49 -9.14 6.81 -4.12
N GLU A 50 -9.29 7.15 -5.40
CA GLU A 50 -10.55 7.72 -5.91
C GLU A 50 -11.77 6.79 -5.69
N LYS A 51 -11.56 5.47 -5.72
CA LYS A 51 -12.63 4.47 -5.57
C LYS A 51 -12.97 4.14 -4.12
N VAL A 52 -11.96 4.05 -3.24
CA VAL A 52 -12.13 3.51 -1.86
C VAL A 52 -11.54 4.40 -0.76
N GLY A 53 -11.12 5.62 -1.09
CA GLY A 53 -10.51 6.57 -0.15
C GLY A 53 -9.22 6.03 0.47
N LEU A 54 -8.99 6.40 1.74
CA LEU A 54 -7.76 6.05 2.47
C LEU A 54 -7.53 4.54 2.61
N ASN A 55 -8.56 3.71 2.49
CA ASN A 55 -8.39 2.25 2.50
C ASN A 55 -7.45 1.76 1.38
N ALA A 56 -7.20 2.58 0.36
CA ALA A 56 -6.26 2.31 -0.73
C ALA A 56 -4.80 2.07 -0.26
N ILE A 57 -4.40 2.57 0.91
CA ILE A 57 -3.04 2.37 1.43
C ILE A 57 -2.83 0.95 1.97
N TYR A 58 -3.89 0.31 2.45
CA TYR A 58 -3.83 -1.04 2.98
C TYR A 58 -3.85 -2.08 1.85
N ASP A 59 -3.33 -3.27 2.15
CA ASP A 59 -3.46 -4.38 1.23
C ASP A 59 -4.91 -4.87 1.22
N ALA A 60 -5.44 -5.11 0.02
CA ALA A 60 -6.74 -5.76 -0.11
C ALA A 60 -6.69 -7.16 0.48
N ALA A 61 -7.78 -7.59 1.10
CA ALA A 61 -7.96 -8.97 1.54
C ALA A 61 -7.73 -9.91 0.33
N ARG A 62 -6.87 -10.91 0.50
CA ARG A 62 -6.60 -11.92 -0.52
C ARG A 62 -7.21 -13.23 -0.06
N SER A 63 -7.96 -13.91 -0.92
CA SER A 63 -8.51 -15.24 -0.69
C SER A 63 -7.46 -16.38 -0.74
N GLY A 64 -6.19 -16.04 -0.62
CA GLY A 64 -5.08 -17.00 -0.66
C GLY A 64 -4.82 -17.66 0.69
N ARG A 65 -3.76 -18.48 0.76
CA ARG A 65 -3.31 -19.12 2.00
C ARG A 65 -3.20 -18.06 3.11
N PRO A 66 -3.92 -18.23 4.24
CA PRO A 66 -3.79 -17.37 5.39
C PRO A 66 -2.33 -17.30 5.82
N ARG A 67 -1.82 -16.08 6.02
CA ARG A 67 -0.46 -15.90 6.56
C ARG A 67 -0.35 -16.39 8.00
N GLU A 68 -1.47 -16.45 8.69
CA GLU A 68 -1.60 -16.96 10.05
C GLU A 68 -2.23 -18.35 9.98
N ILE A 69 -1.57 -19.35 10.56
CA ILE A 69 -2.16 -20.67 10.78
C ILE A 69 -3.02 -20.53 12.04
N SER A 70 -4.34 -20.66 11.89
CA SER A 70 -5.23 -20.75 13.06
C SER A 70 -4.84 -21.97 13.89
N ALA A 71 -4.84 -21.84 15.22
CA ALA A 71 -4.59 -22.97 16.10
C ALA A 71 -5.60 -24.10 15.76
N LEU A 72 -5.10 -25.33 15.62
CA LEU A 72 -5.94 -26.51 15.48
C LEU A 72 -6.76 -26.67 16.77
N GLU A 73 -8.07 -26.46 16.71
CA GLU A 73 -8.96 -26.96 17.75
C GLU A 73 -8.87 -28.49 17.73
N ARG A 74 -8.37 -29.07 18.82
CA ARG A 74 -8.44 -30.52 19.04
C ARG A 74 -9.90 -30.85 19.33
N VAL A 75 -10.57 -31.47 18.36
CA VAL A 75 -11.85 -32.19 18.56
C VAL A 75 -11.58 -33.50 19.27
#